data_AF-A0A538FUF3-F1
#
_entry.id   AF-A0A538FUF3-F1
#
_cell.length_a   1.000
_cell.length_b   1.000
_cell.length_c   1.000
_cell.angle_alpha   90.00
_cell.angle_beta   90.00
_cell.angle_gamma   90.00
#
_symmetry.space_group_name_H-M   'P 1'
#
loop_
_entity.id
_entity.type
_entity.pdbx_description
1 polymer ?
#
loop_
_entity_poly.entity_id
_entity_poly.type
_entity_poly.pdbx_seq_one_letter_code
_entity_poly.pdbx_strand_id
1 'polypeptide(L)' 'PTSVLVKGIDKQQVGELAAQVRKVRPPEPYKGKGIRYEGEYVRRKVGKRA' A
#
# COMPACT_ATOMS: atom_id res chain seq x y z
N PRO A 1 0.68 16.29 0.69
CA PRO A 1 0.29 15.28 1.70
C PRO A 1 0.00 13.91 1.05
N THR A 2 0.69 12.85 1.49
CA THR A 2 0.67 11.50 0.87
C THR A 2 0.12 10.41 1.79
N SER A 3 -0.48 10.78 2.92
CA SER A 3 -1.08 9.87 3.91
C SER A 3 -2.61 9.89 3.81
N VAL A 4 -3.23 8.72 3.83
CA VAL A 4 -4.70 8.54 3.83
C VAL A 4 -5.09 7.76 5.07
N LEU A 5 -6.15 8.20 5.75
CA LEU A 5 -6.61 7.59 6.99
C LEU A 5 -8.06 7.14 6.81
N VAL A 6 -8.30 5.82 6.89
CA VAL A 6 -9.64 5.22 6.76
C VAL A 6 -10.20 4.97 8.16
N LYS A 7 -11.39 5.50 8.44
CA LYS A 7 -12.12 5.29 9.71
C LYS A 7 -13.53 4.81 9.40
N GLY A 8 -14.09 3.97 10.27
CA GLY A 8 -15.45 3.47 10.14
C GLY A 8 -15.86 2.67 11.38
N ILE A 9 -17.16 2.43 11.50
CA ILE A 9 -17.77 1.69 12.62
C ILE A 9 -17.53 0.18 12.45
N ASP A 10 -17.60 -0.31 11.22
CA ASP A 10 -17.43 -1.72 10.88
C ASP A 10 -15.99 -2.01 10.40
N LYS A 11 -15.32 -2.92 11.10
CA LYS A 11 -13.96 -3.36 10.79
C LYS A 11 -13.86 -4.11 9.46
N GLN A 12 -14.91 -4.85 9.07
CA GLN A 12 -14.90 -5.61 7.82
C GLN A 12 -14.88 -4.66 6.62
N GLN A 13 -15.79 -3.69 6.61
CA GLN A 13 -15.88 -2.68 5.55
C GLN A 13 -14.62 -1.81 5.48
N VAL A 14 -14.06 -1.41 6.63
CA VAL A 14 -12.80 -0.66 6.68
C VAL A 14 -11.64 -1.45 6.07
N GLY A 15 -11.54 -2.75 6.39
CA GLY A 15 -10.53 -3.63 5.82
C GLY A 15 -10.70 -3.83 4.32
N GLU A 16 -11.94 -4.02 3.86
CA GLU A 16 -12.25 -4.18 2.44
C GLU A 16 -11.91 -2.91 1.64
N LEU A 17 -12.32 -1.74 2.11
CA LEU A 17 -12.01 -0.46 1.48
C LEU A 17 -10.49 -0.24 1.41
N ALA A 18 -9.77 -0.50 2.51
CA ALA A 18 -8.32 -0.35 2.55
C ALA A 18 -7.62 -1.31 1.56
N ALA A 19 -8.14 -2.52 1.42
CA ALA A 19 -7.65 -3.49 0.43
C ALA A 19 -7.96 -3.06 -1.01
N GLN A 20 -9.15 -2.52 -1.29
CA GLN A 20 -9.52 -1.98 -2.59
C GLN A 20 -8.59 -0.81 -2.98
N VAL A 21 -8.33 0.11 -2.06
CA VAL A 21 -7.42 1.24 -2.29
C VAL A 21 -6.00 0.75 -2.61
N ARG A 22 -5.48 -0.25 -1.87
CA ARG A 22 -4.17 -0.86 -2.16
C ARG A 22 -4.11 -1.53 -3.54
N LYS A 23 -5.21 -2.11 -4.03
CA LYS A 23 -5.28 -2.74 -5.37
C LYS A 23 -5.15 -1.73 -6.51
N VAL A 24 -5.58 -0.48 -6.33
CA VAL A 24 -5.49 0.55 -7.39
C VAL A 24 -4.04 0.81 -7.80
N ARG A 25 -3.12 0.84 -6.83
CA ARG A 25 -1.70 1.04 -7.09
C ARG A 25 -0.85 0.24 -6.10
N PRO A 26 -0.57 -1.04 -6.39
CA PRO A 26 0.21 -1.88 -5.49
C PRO A 26 1.64 -1.35 -5.33
N PRO A 27 2.30 -1.63 -4.20
CA PRO A 27 3.65 -1.18 -3.94
C PRO A 27 4.66 -1.92 -4.83
N GLU A 28 5.40 -1.18 -5.65
CA GLU A 28 6.40 -1.73 -6.54
C GLU A 28 7.69 -2.14 -5.80
N PRO A 29 8.28 -3.32 -6.10
CA PRO A 29 9.47 -3.83 -5.40
C PRO A 29 10.76 -3.08 -5.74
N TYR A 30 10.80 -2.27 -6.81
CA TYR A 30 12.03 -1.58 -7.22
C TYR A 30 12.10 -0.15 -6.70
N LYS A 31 11.08 0.66 -7.00
CA LYS A 31 11.05 2.10 -6.67
C LYS A 31 10.23 2.41 -5.41
N GLY A 32 9.61 1.40 -4.78
CA GLY A 32 8.74 1.59 -3.61
C GLY A 32 7.53 2.48 -3.88
N LYS A 33 7.17 2.69 -5.15
CA LYS A 33 6.04 3.51 -5.57
C LYS A 33 4.75 2.70 -5.41
N GLY A 34 3.72 3.32 -4.83
CA GLY A 34 2.42 2.69 -4.64
C GLY A 34 1.82 2.97 -3.27
N ILE A 35 0.68 2.36 -3.01
CA ILE A 35 -0.07 2.46 -1.76
C ILE A 35 0.31 1.26 -0.89
N ARG A 36 0.63 1.52 0.37
CA ARG A 36 1.04 0.52 1.35
C ARG A 36 0.38 0.80 2.69
N TYR A 37 0.25 -0.24 3.50
CA TYR A 37 -0.14 -0.05 4.89
C TYR A 37 1.01 0.55 5.71
N GLU A 38 0.66 1.15 6.83
CA GLU A 38 1.65 1.65 7.78
C GLU A 38 2.45 0.47 8.37
N GLY A 39 3.78 0.52 8.27
CA GLY A 39 4.67 -0.55 8.72
C GLY A 39 4.77 -1.78 7.78
N GLU A 40 4.14 -1.78 6.60
CA GLU A 40 4.20 -2.92 5.67
C GLU A 40 5.62 -3.15 5.12
N TYR A 41 6.16 -4.36 5.31
CA TYR A 41 7.45 -4.76 4.72
C TYR A 41 7.30 -5.15 3.25
N VAL A 42 7.63 -4.22 2.36
CA VAL A 42 7.67 -4.47 0.91
C VAL A 42 9.07 -4.97 0.52
N ARG A 43 9.16 -6.19 -0.02
CA ARG A 43 10.42 -6.76 -0.51
C ARG A 43 10.99 -5.86 -1.61
N ARG A 44 12.14 -5.23 -1.31
CA ARG A 44 12.85 -4.42 -2.29
C ARG A 44 13.80 -5.29 -3.11
N LYS A 45 13.73 -5.18 -4.43
CA LYS A 45 14.72 -5.78 -5.34
C LYS A 45 15.64 -4.67 -5.84
N VAL A 46 16.94 -4.91 -5.79
CA VAL A 46 17.91 -4.07 -6.48
C VAL A 46 17.66 -4.23 -7.98
N GLY A 47 17.38 -3.11 -8.67
CA GLY A 47 17.35 -3.11 -10.12
C GLY A 47 18.76 -3.40 -10.63
N LYS A 48 18.90 -4.29 -11.61
CA LYS A 48 20.13 -4.32 -12.40
C LYS A 48 20.18 -3.01 -13.19
N ARG A 49 21.15 -2.16 -12.87
CA ARG A 49 21.56 -1.08 -13.77
C ARG A 49 22.95 -1.46 -14.27
N ALA A 50 23.08 -1.42 -15.59
CA ALA A 50 24.33 -1.60 -16.34
C ALA A 50 25.38 -0.57 -15.93
#